data_AF-A0A0P1HQF5-F1
#
_entry.id   AF-A0A0P1HQF5-F1
#
_cell.length_a   1.000
_cell.length_b   1.000
_cell.length_c   1.000
_cell.angle_alpha   90.00
_cell.angle_beta   90.00
_cell.angle_gamma   90.00
#
_symmetry.space_group_name_H-M   'P 1'
#
loop_
_entity.id
_entity.type
_entity.pdbx_description
1 polymer ?
#
loop_
_entity_poly.entity_id
_entity_poly.type
_entity_poly.pdbx_seq_one_letter_code
_entity_poly.pdbx_strand_id
1 'polypeptide(L)'
;MTHLIRTTALVAAMATAAAAGSQVSEIDVTADLSAVENYEAAKVWTSLETDLETALAENLVGQIAGEGAEEAAEIHIEIDSVSLASNFENALGVGEWMLKGDVDIDMPDASKDMRYDLTVSADQVNAYYPEGTDPAVVTVDSEIFYNAIIDAFASNVASKLK
;
A
#
# COMPACT_ATOMS: atom_id res chain seq x y z
N MET A 1 -67.08 27.09 -2.09
CA MET A 1 -65.95 27.34 -3.02
C MET A 1 -64.68 27.20 -2.20
N THR A 2 -64.27 25.96 -1.94
CA THR A 2 -63.20 25.22 -2.64
C THR A 2 -61.80 25.73 -2.25
N HIS A 3 -61.08 24.86 -1.54
CA HIS A 3 -59.73 24.96 -0.99
C HIS A 3 -58.65 25.40 -1.99
N LEU A 4 -57.50 25.83 -1.46
CA LEU A 4 -56.16 25.49 -1.98
C LEU A 4 -55.11 25.71 -0.87
N ILE A 5 -54.70 24.62 -0.20
CA ILE A 5 -53.50 24.56 0.64
C ILE A 5 -52.32 24.33 -0.31
N ARG A 6 -51.35 25.24 -0.31
CA ARG A 6 -50.11 25.11 -1.08
C ARG A 6 -49.11 24.26 -0.29
N THR A 7 -49.08 22.97 -0.58
CA THR A 7 -48.03 22.05 -0.15
C THR A 7 -46.74 22.40 -0.89
N THR A 8 -45.74 22.92 -0.17
CA THR A 8 -44.40 23.14 -0.74
C THR A 8 -43.64 21.82 -0.60
N ALA A 9 -43.48 21.10 -1.71
CA ALA A 9 -42.69 19.89 -1.76
C ALA A 9 -41.21 20.26 -1.56
N LEU A 10 -40.62 19.80 -0.46
CA LEU A 10 -39.18 19.79 -0.27
C LEU A 10 -38.61 18.73 -1.23
N VAL A 11 -38.01 19.19 -2.33
CA VAL A 11 -37.19 18.34 -3.19
C VAL A 11 -35.98 17.95 -2.37
N ALA A 12 -35.97 16.72 -1.87
CA ALA A 12 -34.75 16.10 -1.36
C ALA A 12 -33.75 16.05 -2.52
N ALA A 13 -32.77 16.94 -2.48
CA ALA A 13 -31.59 16.81 -3.32
C ALA A 13 -30.93 15.50 -2.90
N MET A 14 -31.13 14.44 -3.70
CA MET A 14 -30.27 13.28 -3.61
C MET A 14 -28.90 13.77 -4.05
N ALA A 15 -28.03 14.03 -3.07
CA ALA A 15 -26.61 14.11 -3.31
C ALA A 15 -26.23 12.76 -3.94
N THR A 16 -25.95 12.78 -5.23
CA THR A 16 -25.21 11.72 -5.90
C THR A 16 -23.88 11.63 -5.17
N ALA A 17 -23.78 10.70 -4.21
CA ALA A 17 -22.50 10.17 -3.76
C ALA A 17 -21.88 9.52 -5.00
N ALA A 18 -21.06 10.31 -5.71
CA ALA A 18 -20.15 9.77 -6.68
C ALA A 18 -19.31 8.73 -5.93
N ALA A 19 -19.09 7.58 -6.55
CA ALA A 19 -18.23 6.52 -6.02
C ALA A 19 -16.80 7.07 -5.87
N ALA A 20 -16.53 7.72 -4.74
CA ALA A 20 -15.18 7.87 -4.22
C ALA A 20 -14.85 6.49 -3.63
N GLY A 21 -13.70 5.91 -4.01
CA GLY A 21 -13.21 4.71 -3.34
C GLY A 21 -13.15 4.90 -1.83
N SER A 22 -13.11 3.80 -1.08
CA SER A 22 -13.17 3.83 0.38
C SER A 22 -12.17 4.83 0.94
N GLN A 23 -12.63 5.72 1.81
CA GLN A 23 -11.73 6.60 2.54
C GLN A 23 -10.89 5.78 3.52
N VAL A 24 -9.70 6.24 3.88
CA VAL A 24 -8.77 5.56 4.79
C VAL A 24 -8.43 6.50 5.95
N SER A 25 -8.69 6.07 7.18
CA SER A 25 -8.42 6.83 8.40
C SER A 25 -7.04 6.55 8.98
N GLU A 26 -6.53 5.34 8.77
CA GLU A 26 -5.28 4.86 9.38
C GLU A 26 -4.50 3.97 8.42
N ILE A 27 -3.18 4.10 8.47
CA ILE A 27 -2.20 3.22 7.82
C ILE A 27 -1.12 2.98 8.88
N ASP A 28 -0.99 1.75 9.32
CA ASP A 28 0.02 1.32 10.29
C ASP A 28 0.85 0.19 9.66
N VAL A 29 2.16 0.38 9.59
CA VAL A 29 3.09 -0.63 9.08
C VAL A 29 4.08 -0.99 10.18
N THR A 30 4.17 -2.27 10.48
CA THR A 30 5.14 -2.81 11.43
C THR A 30 6.06 -3.80 10.73
N ALA A 31 7.35 -3.79 11.06
CA ALA A 31 8.34 -4.67 10.47
C ALA A 31 9.34 -5.16 11.52
N ASP A 32 9.37 -6.48 11.74
CA ASP A 32 10.43 -7.08 12.57
C ASP A 32 11.67 -7.36 11.72
N LEU A 33 12.51 -6.33 11.58
CA LEU A 33 13.76 -6.41 10.81
C LEU A 33 14.94 -6.97 11.63
N SER A 34 14.69 -7.55 12.80
CA SER A 34 15.75 -8.15 13.63
C SER A 34 16.49 -9.31 12.94
N ALA A 35 15.90 -9.87 11.86
CA ALA A 35 16.47 -10.93 11.04
C ALA A 35 17.26 -10.46 9.80
N VAL A 36 17.39 -9.15 9.55
CA VAL A 36 18.16 -8.66 8.39
C VAL A 36 19.67 -8.86 8.62
N GLU A 37 20.21 -9.99 8.13
CA GLU A 37 21.60 -10.40 8.38
C GLU A 37 22.65 -9.58 7.59
N ASN A 38 22.24 -8.88 6.53
CA ASN A 38 23.15 -8.11 5.67
C ASN A 38 23.25 -6.64 6.13
N TYR A 39 24.42 -6.25 6.64
CA TYR A 39 24.68 -4.93 7.23
C TYR A 39 24.42 -3.71 6.32
N GLU A 40 24.72 -3.80 5.02
CA GLU A 40 24.47 -2.67 4.11
C GLU A 40 22.99 -2.54 3.75
N ALA A 41 22.31 -3.68 3.62
CA ALA A 41 20.87 -3.68 3.45
C ALA A 41 20.18 -3.19 4.74
N ALA A 42 20.61 -3.64 5.93
CA ALA A 42 20.06 -3.21 7.20
C ALA A 42 19.89 -1.69 7.31
N LYS A 43 20.84 -0.89 6.78
CA LYS A 43 20.75 0.58 6.79
C LYS A 43 19.57 1.13 6.01
N VAL A 44 19.35 0.64 4.79
CA VAL A 44 18.29 1.14 3.89
C VAL A 44 16.92 0.60 4.33
N TRP A 45 16.89 -0.59 4.91
CA TRP A 45 15.64 -1.20 5.35
C TRP A 45 15.18 -0.68 6.74
N THR A 46 16.01 0.04 7.51
CA THR A 46 15.58 0.60 8.81
C THR A 46 14.42 1.59 8.74
N SER A 47 14.18 2.23 7.58
CA SER A 47 13.05 3.13 7.35
C SER A 47 11.86 2.46 6.68
N LEU A 48 11.89 1.13 6.49
CA LEU A 48 10.88 0.37 5.73
C LEU A 48 9.44 0.67 6.14
N GLU A 49 9.15 0.67 7.45
CA GLU A 49 7.81 0.97 7.98
C GLU A 49 7.31 2.33 7.47
N THR A 50 8.09 3.39 7.75
CA THR A 50 7.77 4.77 7.37
C THR A 50 7.71 4.96 5.86
N ASP A 51 8.58 4.30 5.09
CA ASP A 51 8.63 4.42 3.64
C ASP A 51 7.41 3.72 2.99
N LEU A 52 6.98 2.57 3.51
CA LEU A 52 5.75 1.90 3.07
C LEU A 52 4.50 2.72 3.42
N GLU A 53 4.40 3.25 4.64
CA GLU A 53 3.30 4.14 5.04
C GLU A 53 3.20 5.35 4.11
N THR A 54 4.34 5.98 3.82
CA THR A 54 4.43 7.15 2.95
C THR A 54 3.99 6.80 1.53
N ALA A 55 4.51 5.72 0.95
CA ALA A 55 4.16 5.30 -0.40
C ALA A 55 2.68 4.88 -0.52
N LEU A 56 2.11 4.28 0.53
CA LEU A 56 0.67 3.97 0.59
C LEU A 56 -0.17 5.25 0.61
N ALA A 57 0.18 6.21 1.48
CA ALA A 57 -0.51 7.49 1.55
C ALA A 57 -0.46 8.25 0.22
N GLU A 58 0.69 8.22 -0.48
CA GLU A 58 0.84 8.79 -1.82
C GLU A 58 -0.06 8.11 -2.85
N ASN A 59 -0.18 6.79 -2.79
CA ASN A 59 -1.07 6.02 -3.66
C ASN A 59 -2.56 6.27 -3.38
N LEU A 60 -2.89 6.73 -2.18
CA LEU A 60 -4.23 6.99 -1.66
C LEU A 60 -4.54 8.49 -1.57
N VAL A 61 -3.79 9.35 -2.28
CA VAL A 61 -4.08 10.79 -2.34
C VAL A 61 -5.52 11.03 -2.79
N GLY A 62 -6.27 11.78 -1.99
CA GLY A 62 -7.71 12.03 -2.18
C GLY A 62 -8.64 10.96 -1.60
N GLN A 63 -8.08 9.88 -1.03
CA GLN A 63 -8.77 8.85 -0.27
C GLN A 63 -8.43 8.89 1.23
N ILE A 64 -7.50 9.74 1.68
CA ILE A 64 -7.22 9.91 3.11
C ILE A 64 -8.36 10.69 3.77
N ALA A 65 -8.97 10.06 4.77
CA ALA A 65 -10.07 10.62 5.54
C ALA A 65 -9.60 11.77 6.43
N GLY A 66 -10.53 12.66 6.78
CA GLY A 66 -10.28 13.65 7.83
C GLY A 66 -10.20 12.99 9.20
N GLU A 67 -9.50 13.64 10.14
CA GLU A 67 -9.39 13.20 11.53
C GLU A 67 -10.77 12.92 12.15
N GLY A 68 -10.95 11.72 12.73
CA GLY A 68 -12.20 11.30 13.36
C GLY A 68 -13.31 10.82 12.41
N ALA A 69 -12.98 10.43 11.18
CA ALA A 69 -13.94 9.81 10.27
C ALA A 69 -14.35 8.40 10.76
N GLU A 70 -15.63 8.21 11.05
CA GLU A 70 -16.17 6.93 11.55
C GLU A 70 -16.47 5.91 10.43
N GLU A 71 -16.45 6.35 9.17
CA GLU A 71 -16.79 5.55 7.98
C GLU A 71 -15.60 5.47 7.01
N ALA A 72 -14.44 5.13 7.55
CA ALA A 72 -13.18 4.97 6.81
C ALA A 72 -12.55 3.61 7.12
N ALA A 73 -11.75 3.12 6.17
CA ALA A 73 -10.99 1.89 6.32
C ALA A 73 -9.69 2.13 7.09
N GLU A 74 -9.22 1.10 7.76
CA GLU A 74 -7.93 1.06 8.46
C GLU A 74 -7.06 0.00 7.78
N ILE A 75 -5.80 0.32 7.51
CA ILE A 75 -4.85 -0.58 6.85
C ILE A 75 -3.77 -0.93 7.86
N HIS A 76 -3.66 -2.22 8.18
CA HIS A 76 -2.61 -2.75 9.05
C HIS A 76 -1.73 -3.71 8.26
N ILE A 77 -0.42 -3.48 8.27
CA ILE A 77 0.54 -4.31 7.56
C ILE A 77 1.61 -4.78 8.54
N GLU A 78 1.81 -6.09 8.61
CA GLU A 78 2.91 -6.71 9.34
C GLU A 78 3.89 -7.32 8.33
N ILE A 79 5.10 -6.79 8.28
CA ILE A 79 6.16 -7.31 7.42
C ILE A 79 6.82 -8.51 8.11
N ASP A 80 6.50 -9.69 7.60
CA ASP A 80 7.02 -10.97 8.09
C ASP A 80 8.49 -11.20 7.75
N SER A 81 8.89 -10.80 6.53
CA SER A 81 10.17 -11.20 5.99
C SER A 81 10.65 -10.28 4.87
N VAL A 82 11.93 -9.92 4.98
CA VAL A 82 12.70 -9.37 3.88
C VAL A 82 13.84 -10.34 3.56
N SER A 83 13.71 -11.05 2.44
CA SER A 83 14.80 -11.90 1.95
C SER A 83 15.71 -11.06 1.06
N LEU A 84 16.93 -10.86 1.55
CA LEU A 84 17.97 -10.11 0.89
C LEU A 84 18.99 -11.13 0.41
N ALA A 85 18.84 -11.62 -0.83
CA ALA A 85 19.80 -12.59 -1.33
C ALA A 85 21.22 -12.04 -1.19
N SER A 86 22.12 -12.84 -0.62
CA SER A 86 23.49 -12.42 -0.37
C SER A 86 24.20 -12.10 -1.69
N ASN A 87 25.25 -11.28 -1.64
CA ASN A 87 26.06 -10.96 -2.81
C ASN A 87 26.64 -12.22 -3.51
N PHE A 88 26.83 -13.32 -2.75
CA PHE A 88 27.26 -14.60 -3.29
C PHE A 88 26.14 -15.32 -4.06
N GLU A 89 24.91 -15.35 -3.52
CA GLU A 89 23.75 -15.96 -4.18
C GLU A 89 23.36 -15.16 -5.44
N ASN A 90 23.43 -13.82 -5.39
CA ASN A 90 23.24 -12.98 -6.57
C ASN A 90 24.30 -13.24 -7.64
N ALA A 91 25.58 -13.36 -7.25
CA ALA A 91 26.66 -13.67 -8.20
C ALA A 91 26.51 -15.04 -8.87
N LEU A 92 25.82 -15.98 -8.21
CA LEU A 92 25.50 -17.30 -8.72
C LEU A 92 24.16 -17.34 -9.48
N GLY A 93 23.40 -16.23 -9.53
CA GLY A 93 22.08 -16.18 -10.14
C GLY A 93 21.03 -17.03 -9.43
N VAL A 94 21.25 -17.35 -8.15
CA VAL A 94 20.35 -18.16 -7.31
C VAL A 94 19.76 -17.35 -6.15
N GLY A 95 20.11 -16.07 -6.08
CA GLY A 95 19.60 -15.16 -5.08
C GLY A 95 18.18 -14.70 -5.39
N GLU A 96 17.22 -15.12 -4.57
CA GLU A 96 15.84 -14.64 -4.66
C GLU A 96 15.61 -13.54 -3.62
N TRP A 97 15.25 -12.35 -4.12
CA TRP A 97 14.77 -11.24 -3.32
C TRP A 97 13.25 -11.28 -3.20
N MET A 98 12.75 -11.11 -1.98
CA MET A 98 11.34 -10.99 -1.71
C MET A 98 11.06 -10.13 -0.49
N LEU A 99 10.00 -9.32 -0.58
CA LEU A 99 9.35 -8.68 0.57
C LEU A 99 8.01 -9.37 0.78
N LYS A 100 7.81 -9.95 1.96
CA LYS A 100 6.55 -10.57 2.36
C LYS A 100 5.98 -9.85 3.58
N GLY A 101 4.67 -9.60 3.56
CA GLY A 101 3.92 -9.22 4.74
C GLY A 101 2.48 -9.70 4.71
N ASP A 102 1.88 -9.73 5.88
CA ASP A 102 0.46 -9.93 6.09
C ASP A 102 -0.26 -8.57 6.03
N VAL A 103 -1.30 -8.48 5.20
CA VAL A 103 -2.10 -7.27 5.03
C VAL A 103 -3.49 -7.53 5.60
N ASP A 104 -3.92 -6.66 6.51
CA ASP A 104 -5.27 -6.59 7.06
C ASP A 104 -5.87 -5.21 6.70
N ILE A 105 -7.07 -5.22 6.14
CA ILE A 105 -7.81 -4.01 5.77
C ILE A 105 -9.19 -4.12 6.40
N ASP A 106 -9.37 -3.38 7.49
CA ASP A 106 -10.62 -3.25 8.20
C ASP A 106 -11.49 -2.23 7.46
N MET A 107 -12.63 -2.65 6.97
CA MET A 107 -13.56 -1.81 6.21
C MET A 107 -14.68 -1.32 7.13
N PRO A 108 -15.33 -0.17 6.83
CA PRO A 108 -16.48 0.30 7.62
C PRO A 108 -17.61 -0.74 7.74
N ASP A 109 -17.73 -1.59 6.72
CA ASP A 109 -18.58 -2.78 6.72
C ASP A 109 -17.69 -4.02 6.90
N ALA A 110 -17.67 -4.57 8.12
CA ALA A 110 -16.84 -5.72 8.50
C ALA A 110 -17.06 -6.97 7.62
N SER A 111 -18.17 -7.07 6.90
CA SER A 111 -18.36 -8.16 5.93
C SER A 111 -17.46 -8.06 4.69
N LYS A 112 -16.78 -6.92 4.53
CA LYS A 112 -15.86 -6.61 3.44
C LYS A 112 -14.40 -6.55 3.87
N ASP A 113 -14.09 -6.86 5.13
CA ASP A 113 -12.72 -6.90 5.61
C ASP A 113 -11.89 -7.84 4.73
N MET A 114 -10.63 -7.45 4.51
CA MET A 114 -9.73 -8.19 3.65
C MET A 114 -8.47 -8.53 4.42
N ARG A 115 -8.13 -9.83 4.44
CA ARG A 115 -6.87 -10.31 4.98
C ARG A 115 -6.16 -11.19 3.98
N TYR A 116 -4.90 -10.91 3.70
CA TYR A 116 -4.10 -11.69 2.74
C TYR A 116 -2.60 -11.48 2.92
N ASP A 117 -1.83 -12.52 2.63
CA ASP A 117 -0.38 -12.42 2.45
C ASP A 117 -0.07 -11.73 1.11
N LEU A 118 0.80 -10.72 1.14
CA LEU A 118 1.38 -10.09 -0.05
C LEU A 118 2.86 -10.45 -0.14
N THR A 119 3.27 -10.91 -1.32
CA THR A 119 4.69 -11.11 -1.65
C THR A 119 5.02 -10.33 -2.90
N VAL A 120 6.05 -9.50 -2.81
CA VAL A 120 6.66 -8.81 -3.95
C VAL A 120 8.04 -9.42 -4.18
N SER A 121 8.29 -9.90 -5.40
CA SER A 121 9.59 -10.44 -5.81
C SER A 121 10.30 -9.55 -6.84
N ALA A 122 11.61 -9.76 -7.01
CA ALA A 122 12.44 -9.00 -7.95
C ALA A 122 11.91 -9.01 -9.41
N ASP A 123 11.26 -10.09 -9.84
CA ASP A 123 10.71 -10.19 -11.20
C ASP A 123 9.52 -9.26 -11.42
N GLN A 124 8.81 -8.88 -10.35
CA GLN A 124 7.60 -8.07 -10.41
C GLN A 124 7.90 -6.57 -10.39
N VAL A 125 9.07 -6.15 -9.91
CA VAL A 125 9.38 -4.72 -9.70
C VAL A 125 9.87 -3.98 -10.93
N ASN A 126 10.20 -4.68 -12.02
CA ASN A 126 10.63 -4.03 -13.27
C ASN A 126 9.60 -3.03 -13.81
N ALA A 127 8.31 -3.26 -13.56
CA ALA A 127 7.22 -2.35 -13.95
C ALA A 127 7.20 -1.03 -13.16
N TYR A 128 7.91 -0.98 -12.03
CA TYR A 128 8.00 0.17 -11.13
C TYR A 128 9.34 0.91 -11.28
N TYR A 129 10.23 0.46 -12.16
CA TYR A 129 11.44 1.22 -12.46
C TYR A 129 11.11 2.52 -13.21
N PRO A 130 11.87 3.60 -12.98
CA PRO A 130 11.72 4.84 -13.74
C PRO A 130 11.82 4.59 -15.25
N GLU A 131 11.07 5.34 -16.05
CA GLU A 131 11.11 5.22 -17.52
C GLU A 131 12.54 5.33 -18.06
N GLY A 132 12.91 4.40 -18.95
CA GLY A 132 14.24 4.36 -19.56
C GLY A 132 15.32 3.65 -18.73
N THR A 133 14.98 3.16 -17.54
CA THR A 133 15.88 2.29 -16.75
C THR A 133 16.05 0.94 -17.45
N ASP A 134 17.29 0.48 -17.60
CA ASP A 134 17.59 -0.87 -18.07
C ASP A 134 17.58 -1.84 -16.86
N PRO A 135 16.61 -2.78 -16.78
CA PRO A 135 16.54 -3.72 -15.67
C PRO A 135 17.82 -4.56 -15.49
N ALA A 136 18.58 -4.78 -16.55
CA ALA A 136 19.78 -5.61 -16.52
C ALA A 136 20.94 -4.98 -15.74
N VAL A 137 20.89 -3.67 -15.45
CA VAL A 137 21.93 -2.96 -14.69
C VAL A 137 21.49 -2.54 -13.30
N VAL A 138 20.23 -2.79 -12.93
CA VAL A 138 19.71 -2.49 -11.60
C VAL A 138 20.19 -3.57 -10.64
N THR A 139 20.91 -3.15 -9.61
CA THR A 139 21.38 -4.03 -8.55
C THR A 139 20.44 -3.98 -7.35
N VAL A 140 20.39 -5.07 -6.59
CA VAL A 140 19.48 -5.24 -5.45
C VAL A 140 19.78 -4.31 -4.27
N ASP A 141 20.99 -3.75 -4.21
CA ASP A 141 21.44 -2.76 -3.24
C ASP A 141 21.24 -1.32 -3.73
N SER A 142 20.68 -1.13 -4.93
CA SER A 142 20.41 0.20 -5.47
C SER A 142 19.12 0.80 -4.90
N GLU A 143 19.12 2.13 -4.76
CA GLU A 143 17.94 2.89 -4.37
C GLU A 143 16.77 2.70 -5.36
N ILE A 144 17.07 2.51 -6.65
CA ILE A 144 16.07 2.22 -7.69
C ILE A 144 15.33 0.92 -7.38
N PHE A 145 16.07 -0.13 -7.02
CA PHE A 145 15.48 -1.42 -6.67
C PHE A 145 14.63 -1.32 -5.40
N TYR A 146 15.16 -0.66 -4.37
CA TYR A 146 14.44 -0.43 -3.13
C TYR A 146 13.11 0.30 -3.35
N ASN A 147 13.13 1.48 -3.99
CA ASN A 147 11.94 2.27 -4.24
C ASN A 147 10.90 1.50 -5.07
N ALA A 148 11.35 0.72 -6.06
CA ALA A 148 10.45 -0.08 -6.87
C ALA A 148 9.75 -1.20 -6.07
N ILE A 149 10.39 -1.76 -5.03
CA ILE A 149 9.76 -2.72 -4.12
C ILE A 149 8.71 -2.03 -3.25
N ILE A 150 9.05 -0.87 -2.67
CA ILE A 150 8.14 -0.07 -1.85
C ILE A 150 6.90 0.32 -2.67
N ASP A 151 7.10 0.86 -3.86
CA ASP A 151 6.04 1.27 -4.78
C ASP A 151 5.17 0.08 -5.20
N ALA A 152 5.79 -1.06 -5.50
CA ALA A 152 5.06 -2.27 -5.87
C ALA A 152 4.19 -2.77 -4.74
N PHE A 153 4.72 -2.83 -3.51
CA PHE A 153 3.95 -3.28 -2.35
C PHE A 153 2.79 -2.33 -2.07
N ALA A 154 3.08 -1.04 -1.96
CA ALA A 154 2.09 0.00 -1.68
C ALA A 154 0.98 0.03 -2.75
N SER A 155 1.34 -0.04 -4.03
CA SER A 155 0.38 -0.03 -5.13
C SER A 155 -0.54 -1.26 -5.11
N ASN A 156 -0.01 -2.44 -4.76
CA ASN A 156 -0.82 -3.66 -4.66
C ASN A 156 -1.88 -3.55 -3.56
N VAL A 157 -1.51 -3.03 -2.39
CA VAL A 157 -2.45 -2.82 -1.28
C VAL A 157 -3.47 -1.73 -1.63
N ALA A 158 -3.01 -0.56 -2.06
CA ALA A 158 -3.90 0.55 -2.43
C ALA A 158 -4.89 0.18 -3.55
N SER A 159 -4.53 -0.74 -4.44
CA SER A 159 -5.43 -1.23 -5.50
C SER A 159 -6.69 -1.93 -4.97
N LYS A 160 -6.69 -2.42 -3.73
CA LYS A 160 -7.85 -3.06 -3.09
C LYS A 160 -8.94 -2.07 -2.68
N LEU A 161 -8.59 -0.78 -2.60
CA LEU A 161 -9.46 0.30 -2.13
C LEU A 161 -10.00 1.20 -3.26
N LYS A 162 -9.59 0.92 -4.51
CA LYS A 162 -9.91 1.71 -5.70
C LYS A 162 -11.05 1.12 -6.53
#